data_AF-A0AAW7XK36-F1
#
_entry.id   AF-A0AAW7XK36-F1
#
_cell.length_a   1.000
_cell.length_b   1.000
_cell.length_c   1.000
_cell.angle_alpha   90.00
_cell.angle_beta   90.00
_cell.angle_gamma   90.00
#
_symmetry.space_group_name_H-M   'P 1'
#
loop_
_entity.id
_entity.type
_entity.pdbx_description
1 polymer ?
#
loop_
_entity_poly.entity_id
_entity_poly.type
_entity_poly.pdbx_seq_one_letter_code
_entity_poly.pdbx_strand_id
1 'polypeptide(L)'
;MSVIALEKASLEMLERRLKQYFVKELDYELGQFQAQFLLDFISQEMGAYFYNQGVRDAQAMLSSRVDDLILAFDELEKMEPRPVSTL
;
A
#
# COMPACT_ATOMS: atom_id res chain seq x y z
N MET A 1 15.36 7.62 2.33
CA MET A 1 14.03 6.99 2.26
C MET A 1 13.00 8.09 2.45
N SER A 2 11.96 8.15 1.63
CA SER A 2 10.94 9.19 1.78
C SER A 2 10.08 8.87 3.00
N VAL A 3 10.11 9.77 3.98
CA VAL A 3 9.20 9.70 5.13
C VAL A 3 7.79 9.92 4.60
N ILE A 4 6.86 9.02 4.94
CA ILE A 4 5.46 9.17 4.57
C ILE A 4 4.89 10.27 5.45
N ALA A 5 4.71 11.45 4.87
CA ALA A 5 4.13 12.59 5.57
C ALA A 5 2.61 12.56 5.41
N LEU A 6 1.91 12.51 6.54
CA LEU A 6 0.45 12.64 6.58
C LEU A 6 0.05 14.10 6.62
N GLU A 7 -1.13 14.42 6.08
CA GLU A 7 -1.69 15.76 6.16
C GLU A 7 -2.05 16.11 7.61
N LYS A 8 -1.96 17.40 7.94
CA LYS A 8 -2.25 17.91 9.29
C LYS A 8 -3.62 17.47 9.81
N ALA A 9 -4.65 17.53 8.97
CA ALA A 9 -6.00 17.11 9.34
C ALA A 9 -6.07 15.62 9.69
N SER A 10 -5.32 14.78 8.97
CA SER A 10 -5.20 13.34 9.26
C SER A 10 -4.48 13.10 10.58
N LEU A 11 -3.39 13.82 10.84
CA LEU A 11 -2.64 13.73 12.11
C LEU A 11 -3.51 14.10 13.31
N GLU A 12 -4.23 15.23 13.25
CA GLU A 12 -5.15 15.65 14.32
C GLU A 12 -6.27 14.63 14.58
N MET A 13 -6.80 14.02 13.52
CA MET A 13 -7.78 12.94 13.65
C MET A 13 -7.19 11.71 14.32
N LEU A 14 -5.99 11.28 13.89
CA LEU A 14 -5.30 10.13 14.44
C LEU A 14 -4.91 10.35 15.91
N GLU A 15 -4.48 11.57 16.27
CA GLU A 15 -4.16 11.94 17.65
C GLU A 15 -5.38 11.76 18.56
N ARG A 16 -6.55 12.28 18.13
CA ARG A 16 -7.80 12.10 18.88
C ARG A 16 -8.16 10.62 19.06
N ARG A 17 -8.03 9.82 18.00
CA ARG A 17 -8.31 8.38 18.05
C ARG A 17 -7.34 7.64 18.97
N LEU A 18 -6.06 7.99 18.94
CA LEU A 18 -5.04 7.40 19.80
C LEU A 18 -5.33 7.71 21.27
N LYS A 19 -5.63 8.97 21.59
CA LYS A 19 -6.01 9.39 22.95
C LYS A 19 -7.25 8.65 23.44
N GLN A 20 -8.27 8.52 22.59
CA GLN A 20 -9.49 7.76 22.92
C GLN A 20 -9.20 6.28 23.20
N TYR A 21 -8.32 5.66 22.43
CA TYR A 21 -7.89 4.28 22.66
C TYR A 21 -7.19 4.13 24.01
N PHE A 22 -6.26 5.03 24.35
CA PHE A 22 -5.55 5.00 25.64
C PHE A 22 -6.50 5.13 26.83
N VAL A 23 -7.48 6.03 26.75
CA VAL A 23 -8.48 6.16 27.82
C VAL A 23 -9.33 4.89 27.92
N LYS A 24 -9.84 4.39 26.79
CA LYS A 24 -10.80 3.27 26.77
C LYS A 24 -10.18 1.92 27.14
N GLU A 25 -8.98 1.65 26.65
CA GLU A 25 -8.37 0.33 26.73
C GLU A 25 -7.26 0.24 27.79
N LEU A 26 -6.67 1.39 28.18
CA LEU A 26 -5.52 1.44 29.09
C LEU A 26 -5.78 2.28 30.35
N ASP A 27 -6.98 2.88 30.51
CA ASP A 27 -7.33 3.80 31.59
C ASP A 27 -6.29 4.92 31.81
N TYR A 28 -5.73 5.42 30.69
CA TYR A 28 -4.67 6.42 30.70
C TYR A 28 -5.04 7.64 29.85
N GLU A 29 -4.99 8.83 30.45
CA GLU A 29 -5.19 10.08 29.72
C GLU A 29 -3.88 10.53 29.07
N LEU A 30 -3.76 10.27 27.77
CA LEU A 30 -2.59 10.64 26.98
C LEU A 30 -2.61 12.15 26.64
N GLY A 31 -1.57 12.86 27.05
CA GLY A 31 -1.40 14.28 26.74
C GLY A 31 -1.16 14.54 25.24
N GLN A 32 -1.43 15.76 24.78
CA GLN A 32 -1.30 16.13 23.36
C GLN A 32 0.11 15.88 22.80
N PHE A 33 1.15 16.35 23.51
CA PHE A 33 2.54 16.13 23.07
C PHE A 33 2.93 14.65 23.07
N GLN A 34 2.47 13.87 24.05
CA GLN A 34 2.74 12.43 24.11
C GLN A 34 2.08 11.70 22.94
N ALA A 35 0.83 12.05 22.61
CA ALA A 35 0.12 11.50 21.47
C ALA A 35 0.82 11.82 20.15
N GLN A 36 1.27 13.07 19.97
CA GLN A 36 2.04 13.46 18.79
C GLN A 36 3.35 12.66 18.68
N PHE A 37 4.13 12.57 19.77
CA PHE A 37 5.40 11.82 19.75
C PHE A 37 5.20 10.33 19.46
N LEU A 38 4.15 9.72 19.99
CA LEU A 38 3.83 8.32 19.69
C LEU A 38 3.45 8.14 18.21
N LEU A 39 2.66 9.05 17.64
CA LEU A 39 2.34 9.01 16.21
C LEU A 39 3.57 9.21 15.34
N ASP A 40 4.46 10.14 15.72
CA ASP A 40 5.71 10.38 15.01
C ASP A 40 6.61 9.14 15.04
N PHE A 41 6.77 8.51 16.21
CA PHE A 41 7.52 7.26 16.39
C PHE A 41 6.96 6.13 15.54
N ILE A 42 5.64 5.87 15.62
CA ILE A 42 4.98 4.83 14.82
C ILE A 42 5.16 5.10 13.33
N SER A 43 5.02 6.36 12.89
CA SER A 43 5.16 6.72 11.48
C SER A 43 6.58 6.50 10.97
N GLN A 44 7.60 6.83 11.77
CA GLN A 44 9.01 6.65 11.43
C GLN A 44 9.41 5.17 11.39
N GLU A 45 9.00 4.39 12.40
CA GLU A 45 9.44 3.00 12.55
C GLU A 45 8.60 2.03 11.70
N MET A 46 7.30 2.26 11.56
CA MET A 46 6.36 1.31 10.98
C MET A 46 5.78 1.76 9.64
N GLY A 47 5.78 3.06 9.34
CA GLY A 47 5.09 3.63 8.17
C GLY A 47 5.54 3.01 6.85
N ALA A 48 6.86 2.85 6.66
CA ALA A 48 7.42 2.28 5.44
C ALA A 48 7.02 0.80 5.24
N TYR A 49 6.88 0.03 6.31
CA TYR A 49 6.48 -1.37 6.21
C TYR A 49 5.04 -1.51 5.70
N PHE A 50 4.11 -0.75 6.28
CA PHE A 50 2.70 -0.77 5.84
C PHE A 50 2.54 -0.26 4.41
N TYR A 51 3.21 0.83 4.05
CA TYR A 51 3.15 1.37 2.69
C TYR A 51 3.72 0.41 1.66
N ASN A 52 4.90 -0.15 1.93
CA ASN A 52 5.53 -1.11 1.01
C ASN A 52 4.68 -2.37 0.86
N GLN A 53 4.00 -2.82 1.92
CA GLN A 53 3.05 -3.92 1.80
C GLN A 53 1.88 -3.56 0.87
N GLY A 54 1.27 -2.38 1.05
CA GLY A 54 0.21 -1.91 0.16
C GLY A 54 0.65 -1.77 -1.31
N VAL A 55 1.88 -1.31 -1.55
CA VAL A 55 2.45 -1.26 -2.92
C VAL A 55 2.60 -2.66 -3.51
N ARG A 56 3.09 -3.65 -2.74
CA ARG A 56 3.22 -5.03 -3.20
C ARG A 56 1.86 -5.66 -3.49
N ASP A 57 0.85 -5.37 -2.69
CA ASP A 57 -0.52 -5.85 -2.92
C ASP A 57 -1.08 -5.29 -4.24
N ALA A 58 -0.86 -4.00 -4.50
CA ALA A 58 -1.24 -3.38 -5.77
C ALA A 58 -0.48 -3.97 -6.97
N GLN A 59 0.83 -4.23 -6.81
CA GLN A 59 1.63 -4.91 -7.83
C GLN A 59 1.11 -6.31 -8.13
N ALA A 60 0.83 -7.12 -7.11
CA ALA A 60 0.30 -8.47 -7.29
C ALA A 60 -1.05 -8.47 -8.02
N MET A 61 -1.94 -7.55 -7.66
CA MET A 61 -3.21 -7.36 -8.37
C MET A 61 -2.99 -7.01 -9.85
N LEU A 62 -2.08 -6.06 -10.13
CA LEU A 62 -1.80 -5.64 -11.50
C LEU A 62 -1.15 -6.76 -12.32
N SER A 63 -0.20 -7.50 -11.76
CA SER A 63 0.44 -8.63 -12.42
C SER A 63 -0.59 -9.67 -12.88
N SER A 64 -1.55 -10.03 -12.03
CA SER A 64 -2.64 -10.94 -12.42
C SER A 64 -3.46 -10.41 -13.60
N ARG A 65 -3.72 -9.10 -13.67
CA ARG A 65 -4.45 -8.51 -14.82
C ARG A 65 -3.63 -8.49 -16.08
N VAL A 66 -2.32 -8.30 -15.98
CA VAL A 66 -1.42 -8.36 -17.13
C VAL A 66 -1.35 -9.79 -17.67
N ASP A 67 -1.30 -10.79 -16.79
CA ASP A 67 -1.33 -12.20 -17.19
C ASP A 67 -2.64 -12.53 -17.94
N ASP A 68 -3.79 -12.07 -17.43
CA ASP A 68 -5.09 -12.22 -18.11
C ASP A 68 -5.07 -11.60 -19.53
N LEU A 69 -4.44 -10.43 -19.69
CA LEU A 69 -4.33 -9.75 -20.98
C LEU A 69 -3.40 -10.48 -21.94
N ILE A 70 -2.29 -11.05 -21.45
CA ILE A 70 -1.37 -11.85 -22.27
C ILE A 70 -2.11 -13.06 -22.84
N LEU A 71 -2.84 -13.79 -21.98
CA LEU A 71 -3.66 -14.93 -22.42
C LEU A 71 -4.68 -14.52 -23.49
N ALA A 72 -5.33 -13.36 -23.34
CA ALA A 72 -6.27 -12.86 -24.34
C ALA A 72 -5.60 -12.52 -25.69
N PHE A 73 -4.34 -12.08 -25.70
CA PHE A 73 -3.59 -11.88 -26.94
C PHE A 73 -3.21 -13.20 -27.59
N ASP A 74 -2.74 -14.18 -26.80
CA ASP A 74 -2.36 -15.51 -27.29
C ASP A 74 -3.56 -16.21 -27.97
N GLU A 75 -4.78 -16.04 -27.43
CA GLU A 75 -6.02 -16.56 -28.04
C GLU A 75 -6.35 -15.94 -29.41
N LEU A 76 -5.95 -14.68 -29.63
CA LEU A 76 -6.17 -13.97 -30.90
C LEU A 76 -5.08 -14.24 -31.93
N GLU A 77 -3.90 -14.71 -31.50
CA GLU A 77 -2.77 -14.97 -32.36
C GLU A 77 -3.11 -16.05 -33.40
N LYS A 78 -2.84 -15.77 -34.67
CA LYS A 78 -3.04 -16.72 -35.77
C LYS A 78 -1.68 -17.26 -36.20
N MET A 79 -1.59 -18.56 -36.45
CA MET A 79 -0.38 -19.14 -37.02
C MET A 79 -0.06 -18.49 -38.37
N GLU A 80 1.15 -17.98 -38.50
CA GLU A 80 1.66 -17.56 -39.81
C GLU A 80 1.85 -18.80 -40.70
N PRO A 81 1.37 -18.75 -41.95
CA PRO A 81 1.59 -19.85 -42.88
C PRO A 81 3.10 -19.98 -43.14
N ARG A 82 3.65 -21.18 -42.90
CA ARG A 82 5.06 -21.47 -43.19
C ARG A 82 5.32 -21.21 -44.69
N PRO A 83 6.38 -20.47 -45.04
CA PRO A 83 6.74 -20.27 -46.43
C PRO A 83 7.01 -21.64 -47.06
N VAL A 84 6.28 -21.95 -48.12
CA VAL A 84 6.52 -23.16 -48.92
C VAL A 84 7.90 -23.00 -49.54
N SER A 85 8.84 -23.86 -49.16
CA SER A 85 10.17 -23.92 -49.77
C SER A 85 10.00 -24.29 -51.24
N THR A 86 10.00 -23.30 -52.13
CA THR A 86 10.05 -23.53 -53.57
C THR A 86 11.45 -24.05 -53.90
N LEU A 87 11.55 -25.36 -54.10
CA LEU A 87 12.67 -26.00 -54.80
C LEU A 87 12.55 -25.75 -56.30
#